data_AF-A0A6B0CUN6-F1
#
_entry.id   AF-A0A6B0CUN6-F1
#
_cell.length_a   1.000
_cell.length_b   1.000
_cell.length_c   1.000
_cell.angle_alpha   90.00
_cell.angle_beta   90.00
_cell.angle_gamma   90.00
#
_symmetry.space_group_name_H-M   'P 1'
#
loop_
_entity.id
_entity.type
_entity.pdbx_description
1 polymer ?
#
loop_
_entity_poly.entity_id
_entity_poly.type
_entity_poly.pdbx_seq_one_letter_code
_entity_poly.pdbx_strand_id
1 'polypeptide(L)'
;YIDGDILKNVIKEQSLLQDDKQIEQIIKFNEDLRTMSKQGQISEEAASIRALLDLCDLITVMPVERAIKRTIIDKLEDEREQQAIYNAVELNF
;
A
#
# COMPACT_ATOMS: atom_id res chain seq x y z
N TYR A 1 11.78 -11.30 3.19
CA TYR A 1 11.32 -9.91 3.00
C TYR A 1 11.96 -9.40 1.71
N ILE A 2 11.18 -8.84 0.78
CA ILE A 2 11.73 -8.18 -0.41
C ILE A 2 12.37 -6.86 0.04
N ASP A 3 13.57 -6.59 -0.46
CA ASP A 3 14.33 -5.35 -0.26
C ASP A 3 13.65 -4.17 -0.97
N GLY A 4 13.80 -2.94 -0.46
CA GLY A 4 13.18 -1.74 -1.04
C GLY A 4 13.58 -1.49 -2.49
N ASP A 5 14.83 -1.76 -2.87
CA ASP A 5 15.30 -1.60 -4.25
C ASP A 5 14.70 -2.67 -5.17
N ILE A 6 14.56 -3.90 -4.67
CA ILE A 6 13.90 -4.98 -5.42
C ILE A 6 12.42 -4.65 -5.60
N LEU A 7 11.75 -4.14 -4.56
CA LEU A 7 10.34 -3.77 -4.62
C LEU A 7 10.10 -2.62 -5.59
N LYS A 8 11.00 -1.63 -5.63
CA LYS A 8 10.99 -0.54 -6.63
C LYS A 8 11.01 -1.09 -8.06
N ASN A 9 11.88 -2.07 -8.34
CA ASN A 9 11.94 -2.70 -9.65
C ASN A 9 10.65 -3.47 -9.98
N VAL A 10 10.11 -4.23 -9.01
CA VAL A 10 8.84 -4.95 -9.19
C VAL A 10 7.69 -4.00 -9.53
N ILE A 11 7.58 -2.86 -8.82
CA ILE A 11 6.55 -1.85 -9.10
C ILE A 11 6.69 -1.29 -10.52
N LYS A 12 7.91 -0.93 -10.94
CA LYS A 12 8.15 -0.42 -12.29
C LYS A 12 7.85 -1.43 -13.39
N GLU A 13 8.12 -2.71 -13.15
CA GLU A 13 7.92 -3.78 -14.13
C GLU A 13 6.46 -4.26 -14.20
N GLN A 14 5.71 -4.16 -13.10
CA GLN A 14 4.39 -4.82 -12.96
C GLN A 14 3.24 -3.86 -12.67
N SER A 15 3.47 -2.55 -12.73
CA SER A 15 2.43 -1.53 -12.61
C SER A 15 2.59 -0.41 -13.63
N LEU A 16 1.56 0.42 -13.75
CA LEU A 16 1.55 1.64 -14.54
C LEU A 16 2.29 2.81 -13.86
N LEU A 17 2.65 2.67 -12.58
CA LEU A 17 3.34 3.71 -11.82
C LEU A 17 4.82 3.77 -12.17
N GLN A 18 5.27 4.92 -12.69
CA GLN A 18 6.66 5.12 -13.13
C GLN A 18 7.36 6.30 -12.43
N ASP A 19 6.63 7.10 -11.64
CA ASP A 19 7.21 8.24 -10.91
C ASP A 19 7.98 7.73 -9.67
N ASP A 20 9.31 7.85 -9.72
CA ASP A 20 10.20 7.33 -8.66
C ASP A 20 9.87 7.86 -7.27
N LYS A 21 9.45 9.12 -7.15
CA LYS A 21 9.15 9.73 -5.86
C LYS A 21 7.86 9.17 -5.28
N GLN A 22 6.82 9.00 -6.10
CA GLN A 22 5.59 8.32 -5.68
C GLN A 22 5.85 6.85 -5.33
N ILE A 23 6.69 6.16 -6.11
CA ILE A 23 7.06 4.77 -5.82
C ILE A 23 7.74 4.67 -4.45
N GLU A 24 8.68 5.57 -4.14
CA GLU A 24 9.36 5.59 -2.84
C GLU A 24 8.39 5.86 -1.68
N GLN A 25 7.44 6.78 -1.85
CA GLN A 25 6.36 7.01 -0.87
C GLN A 25 5.49 5.76 -0.66
N ILE A 26 5.13 5.07 -1.74
CA ILE A 26 4.28 3.88 -1.70
C ILE A 26 5.03 2.68 -1.08
N ILE A 27 6.33 2.54 -1.34
CA ILE A 27 7.18 1.54 -0.68
C ILE A 27 7.21 1.78 0.82
N LYS A 28 7.43 3.02 1.26
CA LYS A 28 7.42 3.37 2.69
C LYS A 28 6.08 3.06 3.34
N PHE A 29 4.97 3.44 2.69
CA PHE A 29 3.63 3.10 3.17
C PHE A 29 3.43 1.57 3.27
N ASN A 30 3.90 0.79 2.30
CA ASN A 30 3.84 -0.67 2.35
C ASN A 30 4.69 -1.27 3.49
N GLU A 31 5.84 -0.66 3.83
CA GLU A 31 6.64 -1.07 4.98
C GLU A 31 5.89 -0.89 6.31
N ASP A 32 5.14 0.21 6.45
CA ASP A 32 4.26 0.44 7.60
C ASP A 32 3.17 -0.63 7.68
N LEU A 33 2.45 -0.87 6.57
CA LEU A 33 1.40 -1.90 6.51
C LEU A 33 1.95 -3.29 6.86
N ARG A 34 3.15 -3.64 6.36
CA ARG A 34 3.79 -4.91 6.69
C ARG A 34 4.17 -5.00 8.15
N THR A 35 4.60 -3.91 8.76
CA THR A 35 4.91 -3.86 10.19
C THR A 35 3.66 -4.06 11.02
N MET A 36 2.57 -3.37 10.66
CA MET A 36 1.25 -3.53 11.29
C MET A 36 0.75 -4.98 11.18
N SER A 37 0.92 -5.60 10.01
CA SER A 37 0.54 -6.99 9.77
C SER A 37 1.32 -7.97 10.66
N LYS A 38 2.64 -7.81 10.76
CA LYS A 38 3.47 -8.62 11.69
C LYS A 38 3.07 -8.47 13.15
N GLN A 39 2.56 -7.29 13.52
CA GLN A 39 2.08 -7.00 14.87
C GLN A 39 0.65 -7.50 15.11
N GLY A 40 -0.01 -8.08 14.09
CA GLY A 40 -1.38 -8.56 14.17
C GLY A 40 -2.42 -7.44 14.18
N GLN A 41 -2.06 -6.23 13.75
CA GLN A 41 -2.98 -5.09 13.69
C GLN A 41 -3.85 -5.10 12.43
N ILE A 42 -3.36 -5.68 11.34
CA ILE A 42 -4.07 -5.86 10.08
C ILE A 42 -3.77 -7.23 9.48
N SER A 43 -4.66 -7.73 8.62
CA SER A 43 -4.43 -8.95 7.86
C SER A 43 -3.20 -8.88 6.94
N GLU A 44 -2.55 -10.02 6.70
CA GLU A 44 -1.44 -10.10 5.72
C GLU A 44 -1.87 -9.73 4.30
N GLU A 45 -3.15 -9.95 3.98
CA GLU A 45 -3.72 -9.60 2.67
C GLU A 45 -3.68 -8.09 2.40
N ALA A 46 -3.97 -7.28 3.42
CA ALA A 46 -3.90 -5.81 3.34
C ALA A 46 -2.49 -5.29 3.01
N ALA A 47 -1.45 -6.02 3.43
CA ALA A 47 -0.04 -5.69 3.21
C ALA A 47 0.58 -6.45 2.01
N SER A 48 -0.23 -7.15 1.22
CA SER A 48 0.26 -8.02 0.14
C SER A 48 0.81 -7.24 -1.05
N ILE A 49 1.73 -7.86 -1.80
CA ILE A 49 2.27 -7.29 -3.04
C ILE A 49 1.15 -7.09 -4.08
N ARG A 50 0.13 -7.95 -4.11
CA ARG A 50 -1.02 -7.78 -5.02
C ARG A 50 -1.77 -6.49 -4.72
N ALA A 51 -2.11 -6.25 -3.44
CA ALA A 51 -2.78 -5.01 -3.04
C ALA A 51 -1.92 -3.77 -3.35
N LEU A 52 -0.60 -3.88 -3.19
CA LEU A 52 0.35 -2.83 -3.54
C LEU A 52 0.37 -2.52 -5.05
N LEU A 53 0.41 -3.55 -5.91
CA LEU A 53 0.39 -3.35 -7.36
C LEU A 53 -0.95 -2.77 -7.84
N ASP A 54 -2.08 -3.26 -7.31
CA ASP A 54 -3.40 -2.69 -7.58
C ASP A 54 -3.45 -1.20 -7.18
N LEU A 55 -2.85 -0.85 -6.04
CA LEU A 55 -2.73 0.54 -5.57
C LEU A 55 -1.88 1.37 -6.54
N CYS A 56 -0.69 0.89 -6.92
CA CYS A 56 0.19 1.57 -7.86
C CYS A 56 -0.51 1.88 -9.20
N ASP A 57 -1.32 0.96 -9.71
CA ASP A 57 -2.09 1.21 -10.94
C ASP A 57 -3.16 2.29 -10.73
N LEU A 58 -3.93 2.22 -9.63
CA LEU A 58 -5.02 3.17 -9.41
C LEU A 58 -4.54 4.59 -9.13
N ILE A 59 -3.39 4.79 -8.47
CA ILE A 59 -2.90 6.16 -8.21
C ILE A 59 -2.54 6.93 -9.49
N THR A 60 -2.31 6.23 -10.61
CA THR A 60 -2.07 6.88 -11.90
C THR A 60 -3.32 7.55 -12.48
N VAL A 61 -4.51 7.18 -12.00
CA VAL A 61 -5.80 7.65 -12.52
C VAL A 61 -6.71 8.30 -11.47
N MET A 62 -6.36 8.23 -10.19
CA MET A 62 -7.12 8.87 -9.10
C MET A 62 -6.24 9.24 -7.89
N PRO A 63 -6.72 10.12 -7.00
CA PRO A 63 -5.99 10.49 -5.79
C PRO A 63 -5.61 9.27 -4.92
N VAL A 64 -4.47 9.36 -4.24
CA VAL A 64 -3.87 8.25 -3.49
C VAL A 64 -4.79 7.72 -2.40
N GLU A 65 -5.46 8.60 -1.66
CA GLU A 65 -6.38 8.22 -0.58
C GLU A 65 -7.56 7.42 -1.12
N ARG A 66 -8.06 7.80 -2.30
CA ARG A 66 -9.15 7.09 -2.97
C ARG A 66 -8.70 5.74 -3.51
N ALA A 67 -7.47 5.65 -4.01
CA ALA A 67 -6.89 4.41 -4.49
C ALA A 67 -6.67 3.41 -3.33
N ILE A 68 -6.11 3.88 -2.20
CA ILE A 68 -5.92 3.07 -0.98
C ILE A 68 -7.25 2.58 -0.45
N LYS A 69 -8.27 3.46 -0.41
CA LYS A 69 -9.60 3.08 0.02
C LYS A 69 -10.16 1.91 -0.80
N ARG A 70 -10.05 1.98 -2.13
CA ARG A 70 -10.58 0.94 -3.04
C ARG A 70 -9.79 -0.37 -3.03
N THR A 71 -8.48 -0.30 -2.88
CA THR A 71 -7.59 -1.45 -3.08
C THR A 71 -7.33 -2.22 -1.79
N ILE A 72 -7.45 -1.54 -0.66
CA ILE A 72 -7.10 -2.07 0.66
C ILE A 72 -8.29 -1.95 1.61
N ILE A 73 -8.73 -0.73 1.96
CA ILE A 73 -9.69 -0.51 3.06
C ILE A 73 -11.05 -1.15 2.79
N ASP A 74 -11.62 -0.97 1.60
CA ASP A 74 -12.94 -1.49 1.23
C ASP A 74 -12.98 -3.03 1.13
N LYS A 75 -11.82 -3.70 1.16
CA LYS A 75 -11.71 -5.16 1.19
C LYS A 75 -11.65 -5.72 2.62
N LEU A 76 -11.54 -4.86 3.64
CA LEU A 76 -11.47 -5.26 5.04
C LEU A 76 -12.86 -5.28 5.66
N GLU A 77 -13.16 -6.32 6.43
CA GLU A 77 -14.41 -6.42 7.20
C GLU A 77 -14.28 -5.80 8.60
N ASP A 78 -13.07 -5.82 9.19
CA ASP A 78 -12.83 -5.32 10.54
C ASP A 78 -12.56 -3.80 10.53
N GLU A 79 -13.45 -3.04 11.17
CA GLU A 79 -13.34 -1.58 11.33
C GLU A 79 -12.05 -1.14 12.03
N ARG A 80 -11.49 -1.97 12.91
CA ARG A 80 -10.21 -1.69 13.60
C ARG A 80 -9.04 -1.76 12.63
N GLU A 81 -9.04 -2.74 11.72
CA GLU A 81 -8.03 -2.83 10.67
C GLU A 81 -8.16 -1.63 9.72
N GLN A 82 -9.38 -1.29 9.33
CA GLN A 82 -9.65 -0.10 8.50
C GLN A 82 -9.12 1.18 9.16
N GLN A 83 -9.41 1.39 10.45
CA GLN A 83 -8.94 2.56 11.19
C GLN A 83 -7.41 2.60 11.31
N ALA A 84 -6.78 1.45 11.52
CA ALA A 84 -5.32 1.35 11.57
C ALA A 84 -4.71 1.81 10.23
N ILE A 85 -5.31 1.41 9.09
CA ILE A 85 -4.85 1.84 7.77
C ILE A 85 -5.13 3.32 7.53
N TYR A 86 -6.27 3.87 7.93
CA TYR A 86 -6.53 5.32 7.84
C TYR A 86 -5.45 6.13 8.57
N ASN A 87 -5.07 5.71 9.78
CA ASN A 87 -3.99 6.36 10.53
C ASN A 87 -2.65 6.27 9.78
N ALA A 88 -2.35 5.13 9.15
CA ALA A 88 -1.14 4.97 8.35
C ALA A 88 -1.14 5.87 7.08
N VAL A 89 -2.31 6.10 6.49
CA VAL A 89 -2.47 7.05 5.36
C VAL A 89 -2.11 8.46 5.79
N GLU A 90 -2.68 8.95 6.90
CA GLU A 90 -2.43 10.30 7.42
C GLU A 90 -0.95 10.56 7.78
N LEU A 91 -0.19 9.50 8.10
CA LEU A 91 1.24 9.60 8.42
C LEU A 91 2.13 9.65 7.17
N ASN A 92 1.63 9.18 6.01
CA ASN A 92 2.42 9.01 4.79
C ASN A 92 2.07 10.01 3.66
N PHE A 93 0.85 10.57 3.67
CA PHE A 93 0.31 11.45 2.63
C PHE A 93 -0.32 12.72 3.22
#